data_AF-A0A0Q5LM38-F1
#
_entry.id   AF-A0A0Q5LM38-F1
#
_cell.length_a   1.000
_cell.length_b   1.000
_cell.length_c   1.000
_cell.angle_alpha   90.00
_cell.angle_beta   90.00
_cell.angle_gamma   90.00
#
_symmetry.space_group_name_H-M   'P 1'
#
loop_
_entity.id
_entity.type
_entity.pdbx_description
1 polymer ?
#
loop_
_entity_poly.entity_id
_entity_poly.type
_entity_poly.pdbx_seq_one_letter_code
_entity_poly.pdbx_strand_id
1 'polypeptide(L)'
;MVDPGDTAVAPARGGPDSETLGPNADALPQGWVVIGTRDWRSVWGAGAQPFFLSLVSLHLINIAATFAADGVPVVVTIGTALALVVVTVAVAWVARTRRWPLAAVSLSTGELRAGSRTVELASVDAAQIGVLPQRRREPVVTLRLSAGGKARVEAFLRDRRGATLTDEHRLVLAEALRRTSIVLPVSPDDPKGRFTRINFPGHLDRDEAVATALRPETADAHVLGAKRLYQR
;
A
#
# COMPACT_ATOMS: atom_id res chain seq x y z
N MET A 1 45.03 -44.26 50.13
CA MET A 1 44.69 -44.95 48.88
C MET A 1 43.57 -44.15 48.26
N VAL A 2 43.94 -43.34 47.28
CA VAL A 2 43.14 -42.31 46.61
C VAL A 2 42.67 -42.94 45.30
N ASP A 3 41.39 -42.81 44.98
CA ASP A 3 40.88 -43.07 43.63
C ASP A 3 40.43 -41.73 43.01
N PRO A 4 41.13 -41.24 41.97
CA PRO A 4 40.77 -40.02 41.24
C PRO A 4 40.29 -40.32 39.81
N GLY A 5 39.12 -39.78 39.45
CA GLY A 5 38.60 -39.67 38.07
C GLY A 5 37.21 -39.04 38.13
N ASP A 6 37.01 -37.73 37.97
CA ASP A 6 37.15 -36.91 36.73
C ASP A 6 36.27 -37.50 35.60
N THR A 7 35.12 -36.96 35.20
CA THR A 7 34.82 -35.60 34.73
C THR A 7 33.30 -35.42 34.50
N ALA A 8 32.80 -34.18 34.67
CA ALA A 8 31.73 -33.48 33.90
C ALA A 8 30.33 -34.16 33.73
N VAL A 9 29.16 -33.51 33.83
CA VAL A 9 28.66 -32.23 33.31
C VAL A 9 27.36 -31.89 34.06
N ALA A 10 27.18 -30.63 34.47
CA ALA A 10 25.87 -29.99 34.56
C ALA A 10 25.82 -28.87 33.50
N PRO A 11 24.68 -28.26 33.11
CA PRO A 11 23.26 -28.67 33.19
C PRO A 11 22.54 -28.54 31.82
N ALA A 12 21.48 -29.30 31.54
CA ALA A 12 20.53 -28.93 30.49
C ALA A 12 19.38 -28.14 31.12
N ARG A 13 19.54 -26.81 31.17
CA ARG A 13 18.45 -25.86 31.36
C ARG A 13 17.40 -26.12 30.29
N GLY A 14 16.17 -26.37 30.70
CA GLY A 14 15.01 -26.30 29.81
C GLY A 14 15.05 -24.96 29.07
N GLY A 15 15.29 -25.02 27.76
CA GLY A 15 15.19 -23.87 26.89
C GLY A 15 13.74 -23.38 26.87
N PRO A 16 13.51 -22.06 26.82
CA PRO A 16 12.17 -21.52 26.74
C PRO A 16 11.50 -22.04 25.48
N ASP A 17 10.28 -22.53 25.67
CA ASP A 17 9.36 -22.91 24.61
C ASP A 17 9.35 -21.83 23.53
N SER A 18 9.48 -22.28 22.30
CA SER A 18 9.46 -21.48 21.09
C SER A 18 8.04 -20.94 20.81
N GLU A 19 7.41 -20.30 21.79
CA GLU A 19 6.21 -19.48 21.61
C GLU A 19 6.61 -18.13 21.01
N THR A 20 7.04 -18.15 19.74
CA THR A 20 7.12 -16.92 18.94
C THR A 20 6.95 -17.22 17.47
N LEU A 21 5.83 -17.85 17.11
CA LEU A 21 5.38 -17.88 15.73
C LEU A 21 3.97 -17.29 15.71
N GLY A 22 3.78 -16.31 14.84
CA GLY A 22 2.47 -15.71 14.59
C GLY A 22 1.44 -16.76 14.16
N PRO A 23 0.22 -16.34 13.79
CA PRO A 23 -0.80 -17.26 13.31
C PRO A 23 -0.20 -18.19 12.26
N ASN A 24 -0.45 -19.50 12.43
CA ASN A 24 0.09 -20.57 11.59
C ASN A 24 -0.04 -20.15 10.12
N ALA A 25 1.05 -20.09 9.35
CA ALA A 25 1.02 -19.56 7.99
C ALA A 25 0.02 -20.32 7.08
N ASP A 26 -0.28 -21.57 7.44
CA ASP A 26 -1.28 -22.42 6.80
C ASP A 26 -2.72 -21.98 7.06
N ALA A 27 -2.97 -21.23 8.15
CA ALA A 27 -4.28 -20.67 8.49
C ALA A 27 -4.60 -19.36 7.74
N LEU A 28 -3.63 -18.77 7.04
CA LEU A 28 -3.83 -17.57 6.24
C LEU A 28 -4.50 -17.93 4.89
N PRO A 29 -5.27 -17.01 4.29
CA PRO A 29 -5.84 -17.21 2.97
C PRO A 29 -4.74 -17.47 1.93
N GLN A 30 -4.87 -18.62 1.25
CA GLN A 30 -3.86 -19.10 0.29
C GLN A 30 -4.08 -18.54 -1.13
N GLY A 31 -5.25 -17.94 -1.41
CA GLY A 31 -5.59 -17.36 -2.71
C GLY A 31 -5.07 -15.93 -2.92
N TRP A 32 -5.49 -15.31 -4.02
CA TRP A 32 -5.20 -13.90 -4.29
C TRP A 32 -5.96 -12.99 -3.32
N VAL A 33 -5.22 -12.35 -2.42
CA VAL A 33 -5.73 -11.36 -1.47
C VAL A 33 -5.35 -9.96 -1.93
N VAL A 34 -6.33 -9.08 -2.05
CA VAL A 34 -6.10 -7.68 -2.43
C VAL A 34 -5.59 -6.91 -1.22
N ILE A 35 -4.35 -6.43 -1.29
CA ILE A 35 -3.74 -5.66 -0.21
C ILE A 35 -4.06 -4.18 -0.41
N GLY A 36 -4.94 -3.68 0.45
CA GLY A 36 -5.33 -2.26 0.53
C GLY A 36 -6.82 -2.07 0.36
N THR A 37 -7.41 -1.31 1.29
CA THR A 37 -8.80 -0.87 1.16
C THR A 37 -8.84 0.41 0.35
N ARG A 38 -9.27 0.33 -0.91
CA ARG A 38 -9.59 1.54 -1.68
C ARG A 38 -11.07 1.82 -1.53
N ASP A 39 -11.43 2.54 -0.47
CA ASP A 39 -12.80 3.04 -0.32
C ASP A 39 -13.13 3.86 -1.58
N TRP A 40 -14.14 3.42 -2.34
CA TRP A 40 -14.57 4.07 -3.58
C TRP A 40 -14.95 5.54 -3.34
N ARG A 41 -15.29 5.90 -2.11
CA ARG A 41 -15.58 7.29 -1.73
C ARG A 41 -14.32 8.15 -1.60
N SER A 42 -13.16 7.57 -1.30
CA SER A 42 -11.85 8.27 -1.33
C SER A 42 -11.42 8.66 -2.76
N VAL A 43 -11.96 7.96 -3.76
CA VAL A 43 -11.71 8.19 -5.20
C VAL A 43 -12.27 9.53 -5.67
N TRP A 44 -13.32 10.03 -5.02
CA TRP A 44 -14.01 11.27 -5.41
C TRP A 44 -13.68 12.49 -4.52
N GLY A 45 -13.10 12.29 -3.33
CA GLY A 45 -13.22 13.25 -2.23
C GLY A 45 -12.26 14.44 -2.11
N ALA A 46 -11.57 14.93 -3.15
CA ALA A 46 -10.86 16.24 -2.99
C ALA A 46 -10.43 16.95 -4.29
N GLY A 47 -10.00 16.23 -5.33
CA GLY A 47 -9.38 16.84 -6.52
C GLY A 47 -10.06 16.50 -7.84
N ALA A 48 -10.61 15.27 -7.96
CA ALA A 48 -11.36 14.87 -9.13
C ALA A 48 -12.74 15.55 -9.20
N GLN A 49 -13.33 15.88 -8.04
CA GLN A 49 -14.69 16.40 -7.93
C GLN A 49 -14.91 17.73 -8.68
N PRO A 50 -14.13 18.80 -8.46
CA PRO A 50 -14.37 20.08 -9.16
C PRO A 50 -14.12 19.98 -10.67
N PHE A 51 -13.12 19.20 -11.10
CA PHE A 51 -12.84 18.98 -12.52
C PHE A 51 -13.91 18.13 -13.22
N PHE A 52 -14.43 17.09 -12.55
CA PHE A 52 -15.56 16.32 -13.07
C PHE A 52 -16.83 17.15 -13.12
N LEU A 53 -17.10 17.94 -12.07
CA LEU A 53 -18.26 18.81 -12.04
C LEU A 53 -18.17 19.89 -13.13
N SER A 54 -17.00 20.47 -13.39
CA SER A 54 -16.85 21.46 -14.47
C SER A 54 -17.06 20.85 -15.84
N LEU A 55 -16.55 19.64 -16.10
CA LEU A 55 -16.80 18.92 -17.36
C LEU A 55 -18.26 18.57 -17.55
N VAL A 56 -18.93 18.06 -16.51
CA VAL A 56 -20.37 17.75 -16.54
C VAL A 56 -21.16 19.03 -16.77
N SER A 57 -20.87 20.12 -16.06
CA SER A 57 -21.53 21.41 -16.25
C SER A 57 -21.35 21.96 -17.67
N LEU A 58 -20.14 21.89 -18.22
CA LEU A 58 -19.87 22.33 -19.59
C LEU A 58 -20.63 21.49 -20.63
N HIS A 59 -20.70 20.16 -20.42
CA HIS A 59 -21.50 19.27 -21.27
C HIS A 59 -23.00 19.60 -21.19
N LEU A 60 -23.54 19.81 -19.99
CA LEU A 60 -24.95 20.17 -19.82
C LEU A 60 -25.29 21.52 -20.47
N ILE A 61 -24.40 22.52 -20.37
CA ILE A 61 -24.57 23.82 -21.03
C ILE A 61 -24.57 23.67 -22.56
N ASN A 62 -23.62 22.91 -23.12
CA ASN A 62 -23.53 22.71 -24.57
C ASN A 62 -24.76 21.96 -25.10
N ILE A 63 -25.23 20.95 -24.37
CA ILE A 63 -26.44 20.17 -24.69
C ILE A 63 -27.67 21.08 -24.66
N ALA A 64 -27.85 21.86 -23.59
CA ALA A 64 -28.97 22.78 -23.48
C ALA A 64 -28.98 23.81 -24.62
N ALA A 65 -27.80 24.32 -25.02
CA ALA A 65 -27.67 25.29 -26.10
C ALA A 65 -27.99 24.70 -27.49
N THR A 66 -27.56 23.46 -27.78
CA THR A 66 -27.85 22.80 -29.07
C THR A 66 -29.33 22.44 -29.17
N PHE A 67 -29.91 21.87 -28.12
CA PHE A 67 -31.31 21.46 -28.14
C PHE A 67 -32.30 22.62 -28.11
N ALA A 68 -31.95 23.76 -27.50
CA ALA A 68 -32.73 24.99 -27.60
C ALA A 68 -32.75 25.56 -29.03
N ALA A 69 -31.68 25.35 -29.80
CA ALA A 69 -31.61 25.78 -31.20
C ALA A 69 -32.42 24.86 -32.14
N ASP A 70 -32.48 23.55 -31.84
CA ASP A 70 -33.05 22.54 -32.75
C ASP A 70 -34.50 22.11 -32.41
N GLY A 71 -35.11 22.69 -31.37
CA GLY A 71 -36.53 22.43 -31.03
C GLY A 71 -36.81 21.01 -30.53
N VAL A 72 -35.80 20.31 -30.01
CA VAL A 72 -35.93 18.91 -29.58
C VAL A 72 -36.73 18.80 -28.28
N PRO A 73 -37.58 17.76 -28.13
CA PRO A 73 -38.35 17.56 -26.90
C PRO A 73 -37.45 17.46 -25.65
N VAL A 74 -37.85 18.18 -24.59
CA VAL A 74 -37.11 18.27 -23.31
C VAL A 74 -36.78 16.90 -22.72
N VAL A 75 -37.68 15.91 -22.87
CA VAL A 75 -37.45 14.54 -22.37
C VAL A 75 -36.25 13.87 -23.06
N VAL A 76 -36.10 14.06 -24.37
CA VAL A 76 -34.97 13.51 -25.14
C VAL A 76 -33.67 14.21 -24.74
N THR A 77 -33.73 15.51 -24.53
CA THR A 77 -32.59 16.32 -24.03
C THR A 77 -32.11 15.83 -22.66
N ILE A 78 -33.02 15.66 -21.70
CA ILE A 78 -32.69 15.17 -20.36
C ILE A 78 -32.15 13.74 -20.41
N GLY A 79 -32.79 12.85 -21.20
CA GLY A 79 -32.34 11.47 -21.37
C GLY A 79 -30.92 11.38 -21.94
N THR A 80 -30.63 12.18 -22.96
CA THR A 80 -29.30 12.23 -23.60
C THR A 80 -28.24 12.78 -22.64
N ALA A 81 -28.56 13.85 -21.91
CA ALA A 81 -27.70 14.43 -20.89
C ALA A 81 -27.33 13.40 -19.81
N LEU A 82 -28.33 12.69 -19.28
CA LEU A 82 -28.13 11.68 -18.25
C LEU A 82 -27.26 10.52 -18.78
N ALA A 83 -27.52 10.05 -20.00
CA ALA A 83 -26.76 8.98 -20.63
C ALA A 83 -25.27 9.36 -20.79
N LEU A 84 -24.98 10.59 -21.22
CA LEU A 84 -23.61 11.09 -21.36
C LEU A 84 -22.88 11.21 -20.02
N VAL A 85 -23.59 11.65 -18.96
CA VAL A 85 -23.02 11.67 -17.61
C VAL A 85 -22.64 10.26 -17.17
N VAL A 86 -23.52 9.29 -17.35
CA VAL A 86 -23.25 7.88 -16.99
C VAL A 86 -22.05 7.33 -17.77
N VAL A 87 -22.00 7.55 -19.09
CA VAL A 87 -20.87 7.12 -19.94
C VAL A 87 -19.56 7.77 -19.48
N THR A 88 -19.57 9.07 -19.21
CA THR A 88 -18.37 9.81 -18.76
C THR A 88 -17.86 9.27 -17.43
N VAL A 89 -18.76 9.04 -16.46
CA VAL A 89 -18.42 8.45 -15.16
C VAL A 89 -17.88 7.02 -15.33
N ALA A 90 -18.49 6.21 -16.21
CA ALA A 90 -18.03 4.86 -16.50
C ALA A 90 -16.63 4.85 -17.13
N VAL A 91 -16.38 5.68 -18.16
CA VAL A 91 -15.07 5.81 -18.81
C VAL A 91 -14.02 6.27 -17.81
N ALA A 92 -14.34 7.26 -16.97
CA ALA A 92 -13.45 7.73 -15.91
C ALA A 92 -13.09 6.63 -14.91
N TRP A 93 -14.09 5.86 -14.50
CA TRP A 93 -13.93 4.75 -13.57
C TRP A 93 -13.04 3.65 -14.17
N VAL A 94 -13.30 3.24 -15.42
CA VAL A 94 -12.48 2.24 -16.14
C VAL A 94 -11.05 2.73 -16.36
N ALA A 95 -10.86 3.95 -16.86
CA ALA A 95 -9.53 4.52 -17.08
C ALA A 95 -8.72 4.57 -15.77
N ARG A 96 -9.38 4.87 -14.66
CA ARG A 96 -8.73 4.97 -13.35
C ARG A 96 -8.38 3.61 -12.76
N THR A 97 -9.28 2.63 -12.82
CA THR A 97 -9.02 1.26 -12.34
C THR A 97 -7.87 0.62 -13.11
N ARG A 98 -7.78 0.88 -14.43
CA ARG A 98 -6.65 0.44 -15.25
C ARG A 98 -5.33 1.16 -14.93
N ARG A 99 -5.35 2.47 -14.67
CA ARG A 99 -4.13 3.25 -14.35
C ARG A 99 -3.59 2.98 -12.95
N TRP A 100 -4.46 2.64 -12.00
CA TRP A 100 -4.10 2.47 -10.59
C TRP A 100 -4.67 1.15 -10.05
N PRO A 101 -4.19 0.01 -10.59
CA PRO A 101 -4.64 -1.30 -10.14
C PRO A 101 -4.23 -1.54 -8.69
N LEU A 102 -5.08 -2.25 -7.95
CA LEU A 102 -4.78 -2.62 -6.57
C LEU A 102 -3.69 -3.70 -6.53
N ALA A 103 -2.86 -3.63 -5.50
CA ALA A 103 -1.91 -4.68 -5.18
C ALA A 103 -2.67 -5.93 -4.76
N ALA A 104 -2.31 -7.09 -5.30
CA ALA A 104 -2.80 -8.36 -4.79
C ALA A 104 -1.61 -9.29 -4.52
N VAL A 105 -1.69 -10.10 -3.47
CA VAL A 105 -0.67 -11.07 -3.11
C VAL A 105 -1.29 -12.45 -3.06
N SER A 106 -0.53 -13.44 -3.52
CA SER A 106 -0.84 -14.86 -3.35
C SER A 106 0.26 -15.49 -2.51
N LEU A 107 -0.09 -15.94 -1.29
CA LEU A 107 0.87 -16.62 -0.41
C LEU A 107 1.16 -18.05 -0.88
N SER A 108 0.22 -18.73 -1.54
CA SER A 108 0.46 -20.09 -2.07
C SER A 108 1.48 -20.12 -3.19
N THR A 109 1.40 -19.16 -4.13
CA THR A 109 2.33 -19.07 -5.27
C THR A 109 3.55 -18.23 -4.97
N GLY A 110 3.54 -17.44 -3.89
CA GLY A 110 4.63 -16.54 -3.54
C GLY A 110 4.73 -15.35 -4.50
N GLU A 111 3.60 -14.85 -5.00
CA GLU A 111 3.54 -13.84 -6.04
C GLU A 111 2.85 -12.55 -5.57
N LEU A 112 3.33 -11.42 -6.09
CA LEU A 112 2.77 -10.10 -5.96
C LEU A 112 2.30 -9.61 -7.34
N ARG A 113 1.03 -9.26 -7.44
CA ARG A 113 0.42 -8.67 -8.63
C ARG A 113 0.29 -7.16 -8.49
N ALA A 114 0.81 -6.49 -9.50
CA ALA A 114 0.83 -5.05 -9.71
C ALA A 114 0.08 -4.72 -11.01
N GLY A 115 -1.26 -4.76 -10.98
CA GLY A 115 -2.04 -4.63 -12.20
C GLY A 115 -1.86 -5.79 -13.16
N SER A 116 -1.34 -5.49 -14.35
CA SER A 116 -1.07 -6.51 -15.38
C SER A 116 0.24 -7.26 -15.19
N ARG A 117 1.10 -6.81 -14.25
CA ARG A 117 2.38 -7.45 -13.96
C ARG A 117 2.26 -8.32 -12.73
N THR A 118 2.83 -9.52 -12.79
CA THR A 118 3.00 -10.41 -11.64
C THR A 118 4.50 -10.58 -11.44
N VAL A 119 4.95 -10.44 -10.19
CA VAL A 119 6.36 -10.60 -9.80
C VAL A 119 6.44 -11.53 -8.60
N GLU A 120 7.49 -12.33 -8.51
CA GLU A 120 7.75 -13.18 -7.35
C GLU A 120 8.05 -12.31 -6.12
N LEU A 121 7.52 -12.68 -4.95
CA LEU A 121 7.79 -11.97 -3.69
C LEU A 121 9.28 -11.93 -3.40
N ALA A 122 10.01 -13.01 -3.68
CA ALA A 122 11.46 -13.08 -3.52
C ALA A 122 12.23 -12.06 -4.39
N SER A 123 11.63 -11.58 -5.49
CA SER A 123 12.22 -10.56 -6.35
C SER A 123 12.00 -9.12 -5.85
N VAL A 124 11.15 -8.94 -4.82
CA VAL A 124 10.93 -7.65 -4.17
C VAL A 124 12.13 -7.33 -3.28
N ASP A 125 12.86 -6.28 -3.63
CA ASP A 125 14.19 -5.96 -3.07
C ASP A 125 14.23 -4.65 -2.29
N ALA A 126 13.20 -3.80 -2.40
CA ALA A 126 13.13 -2.56 -1.65
C ALA A 126 11.71 -2.24 -1.17
N ALA A 127 11.65 -1.66 0.03
CA ALA A 127 10.45 -1.10 0.61
C ALA A 127 10.67 0.35 1.03
N GLN A 128 9.67 1.19 0.77
CA GLN A 128 9.68 2.59 1.14
C GLN A 128 8.35 2.98 1.76
N ILE A 129 8.37 3.65 2.91
CA ILE A 129 7.19 4.27 3.49
C ILE A 129 6.91 5.62 2.84
N GLY A 130 5.68 5.78 2.36
CA GLY A 130 5.13 7.03 1.88
C GLY A 130 4.19 7.62 2.92
N VAL A 131 4.39 8.90 3.24
CA VAL A 131 3.51 9.64 4.14
C VAL A 131 3.02 10.87 3.39
N LEU A 132 1.70 10.97 3.20
CA LEU A 132 1.08 12.16 2.65
C LEU A 132 0.37 12.92 3.78
N PRO A 133 0.92 14.07 4.24
CA PRO A 133 0.28 14.86 5.28
C PRO A 133 -1.08 15.39 4.81
N GLN A 134 -2.02 15.48 5.75
CA GLN A 134 -3.35 16.06 5.54
C GLN A 134 -3.56 17.23 6.51
N ARG A 135 -4.13 18.33 6.02
CA ARG A 135 -4.23 19.58 6.78
C ARG A 135 -5.19 19.51 7.97
N ARG A 136 -6.22 18.67 7.89
CA ARG A 136 -7.31 18.55 8.90
C ARG A 136 -7.68 17.10 9.22
N ARG A 137 -6.83 16.15 8.83
CA ARG A 137 -7.08 14.69 8.96
C ARG A 137 -5.77 13.97 9.25
N GLU A 138 -5.89 12.71 9.60
CA GLU A 138 -4.73 11.83 9.73
C GLU A 138 -3.94 11.72 8.41
N PRO A 139 -2.61 11.54 8.48
CA PRO A 139 -1.79 11.35 7.30
C PRO A 139 -2.14 10.04 6.57
N VAL A 140 -2.12 10.06 5.25
CA VAL A 140 -2.18 8.83 4.47
C VAL A 140 -0.83 8.14 4.61
N VAL A 141 -0.84 6.85 4.92
CA VAL A 141 0.38 6.03 5.02
C VAL A 141 0.32 4.96 3.96
N THR A 142 1.34 4.93 3.11
CA THR A 142 1.50 3.91 2.06
C THR A 142 2.82 3.18 2.23
N LEU A 143 2.83 1.90 1.88
CA LEU A 143 4.03 1.09 1.77
C LEU A 143 4.26 0.83 0.28
N ARG A 144 5.38 1.33 -0.24
CA ARG A 144 5.79 1.13 -1.63
C ARG A 144 6.80 0.00 -1.70
N LEU A 145 6.49 -1.01 -2.48
CA LEU A 145 7.36 -2.15 -2.75
C LEU A 145 7.88 -2.04 -4.18
N SER A 146 9.16 -2.35 -4.37
CA SER A 146 9.76 -2.44 -5.70
C SER A 146 10.48 -3.76 -5.88
N ALA A 147 10.49 -4.24 -7.12
CA ALA A 147 11.22 -5.43 -7.54
C ALA A 147 12.16 -5.08 -8.69
N GLY A 148 13.44 -4.86 -8.39
CA GLY A 148 14.51 -4.63 -9.37
C GLY A 148 14.23 -3.51 -10.37
N GLY A 149 13.47 -2.49 -9.96
CA GLY A 149 13.00 -1.39 -10.83
C GLY A 149 11.96 -1.78 -11.90
N LYS A 150 11.60 -3.06 -12.03
CA LYS A 150 10.69 -3.59 -13.06
C LYS A 150 9.22 -3.48 -12.67
N ALA A 151 8.93 -3.59 -11.39
CA ALA A 151 7.58 -3.44 -10.85
C ALA A 151 7.61 -2.57 -9.60
N ARG A 152 6.57 -1.75 -9.44
CA ARG A 152 6.35 -0.94 -8.25
C ARG A 152 4.90 -1.11 -7.82
N VAL A 153 4.71 -1.36 -6.54
CA VAL A 153 3.42 -1.60 -5.92
C VAL A 153 3.26 -0.69 -4.73
N GLU A 154 2.05 -0.16 -4.53
CA GLU A 154 1.72 0.68 -3.40
C GLU A 154 0.56 0.05 -2.63
N ALA A 155 0.82 -0.33 -1.38
CA ALA A 155 -0.18 -0.80 -0.44
C ALA A 155 -0.56 0.35 0.51
N PHE A 156 -1.85 0.60 0.68
CA PHE A 156 -2.33 1.58 1.66
C PHE A 156 -2.37 0.92 3.04
N LEU A 157 -1.57 1.43 3.97
CA LEU A 157 -1.62 1.02 5.38
C LEU A 157 -2.66 1.82 6.15
N ARG A 158 -2.78 3.11 5.80
CA ARG A 158 -3.84 4.01 6.27
C ARG A 158 -4.31 4.92 5.15
N ASP A 159 -5.63 4.99 4.95
CA ASP A 159 -6.24 5.79 3.90
C ASP A 159 -6.49 7.26 4.33
N ARG A 160 -7.08 8.08 3.44
CA ARG A 160 -7.41 9.50 3.70
C ARG A 160 -8.49 9.72 4.76
N ARG A 161 -9.17 8.67 5.20
CA ARG A 161 -10.23 8.69 6.21
C ARG A 161 -9.75 8.12 7.54
N GLY A 162 -8.49 7.68 7.63
CA GLY A 162 -7.95 7.02 8.80
C GLY A 162 -8.27 5.52 8.86
N ALA A 163 -8.90 4.96 7.82
CA ALA A 163 -9.14 3.52 7.78
C ALA A 163 -7.82 2.78 7.59
N THR A 164 -7.59 1.77 8.43
CA THR A 164 -6.42 0.90 8.40
C THR A 164 -6.75 -0.46 7.80
N LEU A 165 -5.72 -1.26 7.52
CA LEU A 165 -5.90 -2.66 7.10
C LEU A 165 -6.64 -3.47 8.17
N THR A 166 -7.58 -4.31 7.73
CA THR A 166 -8.19 -5.35 8.57
C THR A 166 -7.11 -6.29 9.11
N ASP A 167 -7.36 -6.93 10.26
CA ASP A 167 -6.38 -7.82 10.90
C ASP A 167 -5.88 -8.92 9.95
N GLU A 168 -6.80 -9.52 9.18
CA GLU A 168 -6.47 -10.52 8.15
C GLU A 168 -5.53 -9.97 7.08
N HIS A 169 -5.87 -8.83 6.44
CA HIS A 169 -5.02 -8.23 5.40
C HIS A 169 -3.66 -7.80 5.96
N ARG A 170 -3.63 -7.41 7.24
CA ARG A 170 -2.41 -7.04 7.95
C ARG A 170 -1.47 -8.21 8.11
N LEU A 171 -1.99 -9.36 8.53
CA LEU A 171 -1.25 -10.61 8.69
C LEU A 171 -0.78 -11.14 7.34
N VAL A 172 -1.64 -11.11 6.32
CA VAL A 172 -1.28 -11.52 4.95
C VAL A 172 -0.15 -10.65 4.40
N LEU A 173 -0.23 -9.32 4.56
CA LEU A 173 0.83 -8.41 4.13
C LEU A 173 2.13 -8.67 4.91
N ALA A 174 2.05 -8.86 6.22
CA ALA A 174 3.22 -9.15 7.05
C ALA A 174 3.90 -10.45 6.61
N GLU A 175 3.13 -11.51 6.34
CA GLU A 175 3.65 -12.78 5.86
C GLU A 175 4.24 -12.66 4.45
N ALA A 176 3.59 -11.91 3.56
CA ALA A 176 4.11 -11.62 2.24
C ALA A 176 5.49 -10.93 2.29
N LEU A 177 5.63 -9.92 3.17
CA LEU A 177 6.87 -9.18 3.37
C LEU A 177 8.00 -10.06 3.91
N ARG A 178 7.69 -11.03 4.78
CA ARG A 178 8.69 -12.01 5.27
C ARG A 178 9.32 -12.82 4.14
N ARG A 179 8.57 -13.07 3.06
CA ARG A 179 9.00 -13.84 1.88
C ARG A 179 9.74 -13.02 0.82
N THR A 180 9.99 -11.73 1.10
CA THR A 180 10.73 -10.85 0.19
C THR A 180 12.22 -10.83 0.47
N SER A 181 12.98 -10.28 -0.48
CA SER A 181 14.42 -10.04 -0.37
C SER A 181 14.74 -8.58 -0.05
N ILE A 182 13.82 -7.88 0.63
CA ILE A 182 13.97 -6.46 0.95
C ILE A 182 15.22 -6.25 1.80
N VAL A 183 16.09 -5.37 1.32
CA VAL A 183 17.27 -4.91 2.03
C VAL A 183 17.37 -3.39 1.99
N LEU A 184 18.01 -2.82 3.01
CA LEU A 184 18.23 -1.39 3.06
C LEU A 184 19.24 -0.99 1.97
N PRO A 185 18.94 0.02 1.13
CA PRO A 185 19.87 0.44 0.07
C PRO A 185 21.17 0.99 0.67
N VAL A 186 22.28 0.80 -0.03
CA VAL A 186 23.59 1.35 0.35
C VAL A 186 24.04 2.38 -0.69
N SER A 187 24.72 3.44 -0.23
CA SER A 187 25.28 4.45 -1.13
C SER A 187 26.67 4.03 -1.56
N PRO A 188 27.12 4.31 -2.79
CA PRO A 188 28.51 4.13 -3.20
C PRO A 188 29.51 4.84 -2.26
N ASP A 189 29.12 6.01 -1.75
CA ASP A 189 29.93 6.82 -0.82
C ASP A 189 29.89 6.30 0.63
N ASP A 190 28.99 5.36 0.93
CA ASP A 190 28.87 4.70 2.24
C ASP A 190 28.56 3.20 2.07
N PRO A 191 29.55 2.39 1.63
CA PRO A 191 29.35 0.97 1.38
C PRO A 191 29.11 0.16 2.66
N LYS A 192 29.40 0.74 3.83
CA LYS A 192 29.13 0.13 5.13
C LYS A 192 27.72 0.45 5.66
N GLY A 193 26.96 1.29 4.96
CA GLY A 193 25.59 1.67 5.31
C GLY A 193 25.45 2.39 6.66
N ARG A 194 26.53 3.00 7.17
CA ARG A 194 26.54 3.69 8.47
C ARG A 194 25.56 4.86 8.50
N PHE A 195 25.33 5.48 7.34
CA PHE A 195 24.46 6.61 7.11
C PHE A 195 23.28 6.25 6.21
N THR A 196 22.99 4.96 5.99
CA THR A 196 21.88 4.56 5.11
C THR A 196 20.56 5.23 5.51
N ARG A 197 20.28 5.39 6.80
CA ARG A 197 19.06 6.06 7.27
C ARG A 197 18.99 7.54 6.89
N ILE A 198 20.14 8.20 6.80
CA ILE A 198 20.24 9.60 6.40
C ILE A 198 20.17 9.71 4.87
N ASN A 199 20.87 8.82 4.16
CA ASN A 199 20.97 8.83 2.71
C ASN A 199 19.67 8.39 2.01
N PHE A 200 18.92 7.48 2.63
CA PHE A 200 17.71 6.88 2.08
C PHE A 200 16.53 7.01 3.04
N PRO A 201 16.07 8.25 3.32
CA PRO A 201 14.98 8.47 4.25
C PRO A 201 13.71 7.74 3.77
N GLY A 202 13.06 7.07 4.72
CA GLY A 202 11.83 6.32 4.49
C GLY A 202 12.03 4.94 3.84
N HIS A 203 13.25 4.50 3.54
CA HIS A 203 13.47 3.09 3.19
C HIS A 203 13.43 2.24 4.46
N LEU A 204 12.79 1.07 4.32
CA LEU A 204 12.63 0.10 5.39
C LEU A 204 13.40 -1.16 5.01
N ASP A 205 14.02 -1.79 6.01
CA ASP A 205 14.44 -3.18 5.86
C ASP A 205 13.22 -4.10 5.98
N ARG A 206 13.43 -5.41 5.75
CA ARG A 206 12.34 -6.38 5.77
C ARG A 206 11.62 -6.43 7.12
N ASP A 207 12.36 -6.43 8.22
CA ASP A 207 11.78 -6.62 9.55
C ASP A 207 11.00 -5.37 9.98
N GLU A 208 11.49 -4.19 9.63
CA GLU A 208 10.76 -2.93 9.79
C GLU A 208 9.53 -2.85 8.90
N ALA A 209 9.61 -3.32 7.64
CA ALA A 209 8.44 -3.37 6.77
C ALA A 209 7.36 -4.29 7.36
N VAL A 210 7.74 -5.45 7.89
CA VAL A 210 6.85 -6.38 8.60
C VAL A 210 6.25 -5.72 9.85
N ALA A 211 7.07 -5.07 10.67
CA ALA A 211 6.61 -4.37 11.88
C ALA A 211 5.64 -3.24 11.53
N THR A 212 5.92 -2.49 10.47
CA THR A 212 5.08 -1.38 9.98
C THR A 212 3.76 -1.91 9.41
N ALA A 213 3.78 -3.05 8.73
CA ALA A 213 2.56 -3.71 8.28
C ALA A 213 1.71 -4.11 9.48
N LEU A 214 2.29 -4.75 10.50
CA LEU A 214 1.58 -5.23 11.70
C LEU A 214 1.08 -4.12 12.62
N ARG A 215 1.74 -2.97 12.63
CA ARG A 215 1.41 -1.82 13.49
C ARG A 215 1.47 -0.52 12.69
N PRO A 216 0.47 -0.22 11.86
CA PRO A 216 0.47 0.99 11.03
C PRO A 216 0.49 2.30 11.84
N GLU A 217 0.18 2.27 13.13
CA GLU A 217 0.34 3.40 14.05
C GLU A 217 1.81 3.73 14.34
N THR A 218 2.75 2.78 14.27
CA THR A 218 4.18 3.09 14.44
C THR A 218 4.75 3.88 13.27
N ALA A 219 4.08 3.83 12.11
CA ALA A 219 4.43 4.68 10.97
C ALA A 219 4.33 6.17 11.32
N ASP A 220 3.49 6.59 12.28
CA ASP A 220 3.38 7.97 12.74
C ASP A 220 4.67 8.49 13.41
N ALA A 221 5.50 7.61 13.98
CA ALA A 221 6.81 8.00 14.49
C ALA A 221 7.76 8.44 13.35
N HIS A 222 7.69 7.76 12.19
CA HIS A 222 8.40 8.21 10.99
C HIS A 222 7.83 9.53 10.44
N VAL A 223 6.51 9.76 10.57
CA VAL A 223 5.84 11.03 10.20
C VAL A 223 6.36 12.21 11.05
N LEU A 224 6.56 12.00 12.36
CA LEU A 224 7.07 13.03 13.28
C LEU A 224 8.54 13.37 13.01
N GLY A 225 9.33 12.40 12.54
CA GLY A 225 10.69 12.65 12.03
C GLY A 225 10.68 13.48 10.75
N ALA A 226 9.84 13.12 9.78
CA ALA A 226 9.71 13.84 8.50
C ALA A 226 9.17 15.28 8.66
N LYS A 227 8.27 15.52 9.61
CA LYS A 227 7.76 16.87 9.95
C LYS A 227 8.87 17.84 10.37
N ARG A 228 9.93 17.37 11.05
CA ARG A 228 11.06 18.23 11.46
C ARG A 228 11.95 18.64 10.30
N LEU A 229 11.99 17.86 9.23
CA LEU A 229 12.83 18.13 8.06
C LEU A 229 12.18 19.10 7.05
N TYR A 230 10.86 19.27 7.08
CA TYR A 230 10.13 20.18 6.18
C TYR A 230 9.76 21.54 6.81
N GLN A 231 10.09 21.77 8.08
CA GLN A 231 9.82 23.03 8.80
C GLN A 231 11.09 23.85 9.13
N ARG A 232 12.21 23.59 8.45
CA ARG A 232 13.40 24.45 8.46
C ARG A 232 13.56 25.14 7.12
#